data_AF-A0A370TUQ7-F1
#
_entry.id   AF-A0A370TUQ7-F1
#
_cell.length_a   1.000
_cell.length_b   1.000
_cell.length_c   1.000
_cell.angle_alpha   90.00
_cell.angle_beta   90.00
_cell.angle_gamma   90.00
#
_symmetry.space_group_name_H-M   'P 1'
#
loop_
_entity.id
_entity.type
_entity.pdbx_description
1 polymer ?
#
loop_
_entity_poly.entity_id
_entity_poly.type
_entity_poly.pdbx_seq_one_letter_code
_entity_poly.pdbx_strand_id
1 'polypeptide(L)'
;MSNMSRPTTGLMGNLQSSSCQMLFNDTSNGTGSPPVWTPPATDPRLKPDSEDIFRDINAARHQSYPLEPMFRSLKVMRPDFDLQAADIVGCGSTIGNLLRFARSESRTFRFDVDVIGETVLFVRKEGSPRELITNLRGYGHTFPDVYTTWDSESRGSCSHQRIIRYEFGGLKVVVRTETDGYVKDDAKAPLSVTNSTSELSLEDALGAMAMSSTEVAQDQELQLKQQGIGVRQDQIFDIKTRGSYKPFDMKEIIHGFG
;
A
#
# COMPACT_ATOMS: atom_id res chain seq x y z
N MET A 1 28.26 22.41 43.25
CA MET A 1 27.00 21.67 43.41
C MET A 1 25.96 22.32 42.50
N SER A 2 25.67 21.69 41.37
CA SER A 2 24.53 22.03 40.50
C SER A 2 24.08 20.73 39.84
N ASN A 3 22.94 20.22 40.31
CA ASN A 3 22.32 18.99 39.84
C ASN A 3 21.71 19.22 38.45
N MET A 4 22.22 18.50 37.45
CA MET A 4 21.54 18.27 36.17
C MET A 4 20.52 17.14 36.36
N SER A 5 19.24 17.48 36.36
CA SER A 5 18.15 16.51 36.23
C SER A 5 18.10 16.02 34.78
N ARG A 6 18.34 14.72 34.58
CA ARG A 6 18.14 14.03 33.30
C ARG A 6 16.67 14.06 32.91
N PRO A 7 16.30 14.35 31.64
CA PRO A 7 14.96 14.07 31.19
C PRO A 7 14.77 12.56 31.07
N THR A 8 13.76 12.08 31.78
CA THR A 8 13.27 10.72 31.82
C THR A 8 12.93 10.25 30.42
N THR A 9 13.55 9.15 30.00
CA THR A 9 13.21 8.38 28.80
C THR A 9 11.77 7.92 28.94
N GLY A 10 10.82 8.69 28.38
CA GLY A 10 9.45 8.26 28.22
C GLY A 10 9.44 7.02 27.33
N LEU A 11 8.85 5.95 27.85
CA LEU A 11 8.62 4.70 27.14
C LEU A 11 8.01 4.98 25.75
N MET A 12 8.85 4.91 24.72
CA MET A 12 8.39 4.68 23.35
C MET A 12 7.64 3.35 23.40
N GLY A 13 6.30 3.42 23.41
CA GLY A 13 5.48 2.26 23.12
C GLY A 13 5.99 1.67 21.82
N ASN A 14 6.39 0.41 21.86
CA ASN A 14 6.81 -0.32 20.68
C ASN A 14 5.70 -0.15 19.64
N LEU A 15 5.98 0.54 18.53
CA LEU A 15 5.38 0.24 17.22
C LEU A 15 5.84 -1.17 16.86
N GLN A 16 5.36 -2.15 17.63
CA GLN A 16 5.41 -3.55 17.27
C GLN A 16 4.77 -3.61 15.89
N SER A 17 5.45 -4.32 15.00
CA SER A 17 4.90 -4.92 13.79
C SER A 17 3.50 -5.44 14.08
N SER A 18 2.48 -4.60 13.94
CA SER A 18 1.10 -5.03 13.94
C SER A 18 0.99 -5.83 12.66
N SER A 19 0.56 -7.09 12.79
CA SER A 19 0.31 -8.01 11.70
C SER A 19 -0.82 -7.46 10.84
N CYS A 20 -0.55 -6.44 10.02
CA CYS A 20 -1.51 -5.94 9.07
C CYS A 20 -1.31 -6.66 7.75
N GLN A 21 -2.43 -7.01 7.12
CA GLN A 21 -2.45 -7.59 5.79
C GLN A 21 -2.42 -6.50 4.71
N MET A 22 -1.60 -6.72 3.69
CA MET A 22 -1.59 -5.92 2.47
C MET A 22 -2.45 -6.66 1.45
N LEU A 23 -3.49 -6.02 0.93
CA LEU A 23 -4.31 -6.59 -0.14
C LEU A 23 -3.83 -6.07 -1.48
N PHE A 24 -3.82 -6.94 -2.48
CA PHE A 24 -3.41 -6.59 -3.84
C PHE A 24 -4.53 -6.90 -4.81
N ASN A 25 -4.73 -6.03 -5.79
CA ASN A 25 -5.66 -6.28 -6.88
C ASN A 25 -5.05 -5.80 -8.22
N ASP A 26 -5.29 -6.55 -9.29
CA ASP A 26 -4.96 -6.14 -10.66
C ASP A 26 -6.21 -5.63 -11.37
N THR A 27 -6.05 -4.71 -12.33
CA THR A 27 -7.16 -4.03 -13.02
C THR A 27 -8.08 -4.96 -13.82
N SER A 28 -7.65 -6.20 -14.05
CA SER A 28 -8.30 -7.15 -14.96
C SER A 28 -8.91 -8.38 -14.26
N ASN A 29 -8.36 -8.79 -13.12
CA ASN A 29 -8.84 -9.92 -12.32
C ASN A 29 -8.15 -9.83 -10.94
N GLY A 30 -8.87 -10.00 -9.83
CA GLY A 30 -8.20 -10.05 -8.55
C GLY A 30 -9.07 -10.29 -7.33
N THR A 31 -8.39 -10.65 -6.25
CA THR A 31 -8.93 -10.89 -4.92
C THR A 31 -8.34 -9.83 -4.00
N GLY A 32 -9.19 -8.97 -3.43
CA GLY A 32 -8.77 -7.93 -2.51
C GLY A 32 -9.57 -6.69 -2.80
N SER A 33 -10.59 -6.42 -1.99
CA SER A 33 -11.34 -5.17 -2.08
C SER A 33 -10.67 -4.10 -1.21
N PRO A 34 -10.49 -2.86 -1.71
CA PRO A 34 -10.24 -1.72 -0.82
C PRO A 34 -11.45 -1.51 0.12
N PRO A 35 -11.36 -0.68 1.17
CA PRO A 35 -12.50 -0.47 2.04
C PRO A 35 -13.64 0.25 1.30
N VAL A 36 -14.87 -0.10 1.63
CA VAL A 36 -16.08 0.46 1.01
C VAL A 36 -16.28 1.88 1.53
N TRP A 37 -16.70 2.81 0.67
CA TRP A 37 -17.21 4.11 1.09
C TRP A 37 -18.48 3.95 1.95
N THR A 38 -18.36 4.26 3.23
CA THR A 38 -19.41 4.14 4.25
C THR A 38 -19.41 5.39 5.13
N PRO A 39 -19.83 6.55 4.58
CA PRO A 39 -19.82 7.80 5.33
C PRO A 39 -20.76 7.68 6.54
N PRO A 40 -20.38 8.20 7.72
CA PRO A 40 -21.27 8.24 8.86
C PRO A 40 -22.53 9.06 8.54
N ALA A 41 -23.66 8.71 9.18
CA ALA A 41 -24.94 9.41 8.94
C ALA A 41 -24.95 10.88 9.42
N THR A 42 -23.97 11.27 10.22
CA THR A 42 -23.74 12.62 10.73
C THR A 42 -22.30 13.02 10.44
N ASP A 43 -21.97 14.31 10.42
CA ASP A 43 -20.58 14.77 10.24
C ASP A 43 -19.87 14.95 11.59
N PRO A 44 -19.17 13.92 12.12
CA PRO A 44 -18.44 14.08 13.38
C PRO A 44 -17.24 15.00 13.19
N ARG A 45 -16.91 15.76 14.23
CA ARG A 45 -15.62 16.43 14.29
C ARG A 45 -14.53 15.37 14.48
N LEU A 46 -13.71 15.19 13.45
CA LEU A 46 -12.60 14.24 13.47
C LEU A 46 -11.47 14.72 14.39
N LYS A 47 -10.73 13.76 14.95
CA LYS A 47 -9.44 14.04 15.59
C LYS A 47 -8.40 14.23 14.48
N PRO A 48 -7.46 15.17 14.62
CA PRO A 48 -6.35 15.26 13.68
C PRO A 48 -5.46 14.02 13.79
N ASP A 49 -4.83 13.65 12.69
CA ASP A 49 -3.80 12.61 12.67
C ASP A 49 -2.71 12.95 13.69
N SER A 50 -2.32 11.98 14.52
CA SER A 50 -1.37 12.22 15.62
C SER A 50 -0.33 11.12 15.80
N GLU A 51 -0.49 9.99 15.11
CA GLU A 51 0.42 8.86 15.22
C GLU A 51 1.59 9.02 14.26
N ASP A 52 2.79 8.64 14.71
CA ASP A 52 3.94 8.56 13.82
C ASP A 52 3.76 7.36 12.88
N ILE A 53 3.93 7.57 11.58
CA ILE A 53 3.75 6.53 10.57
C ILE A 53 5.02 6.33 9.76
N PHE A 54 5.22 5.11 9.26
CA PHE A 54 6.27 4.86 8.29
C PHE A 54 5.98 5.54 6.96
N ARG A 55 6.98 6.25 6.42
CA ARG A 55 6.89 6.88 5.10
C ARG A 55 6.69 5.85 3.98
N ASP A 56 7.23 4.65 4.14
CA ASP A 56 6.96 3.50 3.28
C ASP A 56 6.72 2.26 4.15
N ILE A 57 5.43 1.93 4.34
CA ILE A 57 4.98 0.77 5.12
C ILE A 57 5.54 -0.54 4.55
N ASN A 58 5.80 -0.62 3.25
CA ASN A 58 6.28 -1.84 2.59
C ASN A 58 7.77 -2.02 2.83
N ALA A 59 8.55 -0.96 2.63
CA ALA A 59 9.98 -1.00 2.93
C ALA A 59 10.23 -1.19 4.44
N ALA A 60 9.33 -0.69 5.30
CA ALA A 60 9.43 -0.92 6.74
C ALA A 60 9.20 -2.39 7.14
N ARG A 61 8.37 -3.12 6.37
CA ARG A 61 7.98 -4.52 6.66
C ARG A 61 8.81 -5.56 5.91
N HIS A 62 9.10 -5.31 4.65
CA HIS A 62 9.89 -6.16 3.76
C HIS A 62 11.08 -5.36 3.24
N GLN A 63 11.99 -5.03 4.16
CA GLN A 63 13.11 -4.14 3.90
C GLN A 63 14.05 -4.66 2.81
N SER A 64 14.27 -5.99 2.78
CA SER A 64 15.18 -6.62 1.82
C SER A 64 14.61 -6.65 0.40
N TYR A 65 13.29 -6.83 0.27
CA TYR A 65 12.62 -6.97 -1.02
C TYR A 65 11.25 -6.22 -1.09
N PRO A 66 11.24 -4.88 -1.14
CA PRO A 66 10.00 -4.10 -1.06
C PRO A 66 8.99 -4.35 -2.20
N LEU A 67 9.45 -4.85 -3.34
CA LEU A 67 8.62 -5.18 -4.51
C LEU A 67 8.16 -6.65 -4.53
N GLU A 68 8.74 -7.53 -3.71
CA GLU A 68 8.38 -8.96 -3.69
C GLU A 68 6.88 -9.21 -3.44
N PRO A 69 6.20 -8.52 -2.49
CA PRO A 69 4.77 -8.71 -2.29
C PRO A 69 3.93 -8.44 -3.54
N MET A 70 4.34 -7.47 -4.36
CA MET A 70 3.67 -7.17 -5.63
C MET A 70 3.81 -8.32 -6.62
N PHE A 71 5.03 -8.80 -6.83
CA PHE A 71 5.31 -9.87 -7.80
C PHE A 71 4.66 -11.19 -7.40
N ARG A 72 4.75 -11.56 -6.12
CA ARG A 72 4.08 -12.76 -5.60
C ARG A 72 2.56 -12.67 -5.76
N SER A 73 1.97 -11.53 -5.45
CA SER A 73 0.52 -11.33 -5.63
C SER A 73 0.12 -11.37 -7.11
N LEU A 74 0.90 -10.77 -8.00
CA LEU A 74 0.61 -10.77 -9.43
C LEU A 74 0.66 -12.19 -10.02
N LYS A 75 1.63 -13.01 -9.62
CA LYS A 75 1.73 -14.41 -10.05
C LYS A 75 0.53 -15.25 -9.61
N VAL A 76 -0.03 -14.96 -8.43
CA VAL A 76 -1.23 -15.63 -7.92
C VAL A 76 -2.50 -15.14 -8.62
N MET A 77 -2.65 -13.84 -8.82
CA MET A 77 -3.83 -13.25 -9.48
C MET A 77 -3.86 -13.50 -10.99
N ARG A 78 -2.68 -13.56 -11.61
CA ARG A 78 -2.47 -13.67 -13.05
C ARG A 78 -1.30 -14.63 -13.31
N PRO A 79 -1.50 -15.96 -13.20
CA PRO A 79 -0.43 -16.94 -13.43
C PRO A 79 0.24 -16.82 -14.81
N ASP A 80 -0.52 -16.40 -15.82
CA ASP A 80 -0.04 -16.21 -17.19
C ASP A 80 0.59 -14.82 -17.43
N PHE A 81 0.71 -13.97 -16.39
CA PHE A 81 1.32 -12.66 -16.56
C PHE A 81 2.82 -12.80 -16.78
N ASP A 82 3.27 -12.41 -17.98
CA ASP A 82 4.68 -12.31 -18.27
C ASP A 82 5.28 -11.05 -17.64
N LEU A 83 5.96 -11.23 -16.51
CA LEU A 83 6.70 -10.16 -15.82
C LEU A 83 7.84 -9.60 -16.66
N GLN A 84 8.45 -10.42 -17.54
CA GLN A 84 9.58 -10.01 -18.37
C GLN A 84 9.12 -9.15 -19.56
N ALA A 85 7.82 -9.13 -19.85
CA ALA A 85 7.25 -8.26 -20.88
C ALA A 85 7.08 -6.80 -20.43
N ALA A 86 7.38 -6.47 -19.16
CA ALA A 86 7.37 -5.10 -18.67
C ALA A 86 8.76 -4.45 -18.85
N ASP A 87 8.78 -3.23 -19.38
CA ASP A 87 10.04 -2.48 -19.53
C ASP A 87 10.40 -1.77 -18.22
N ILE A 88 9.38 -1.23 -17.52
CA ILE A 88 9.55 -0.49 -16.26
C ILE A 88 8.55 -0.98 -15.22
N VAL A 89 9.02 -1.25 -14.00
CA VAL A 89 8.18 -1.51 -12.83
C VAL A 89 8.50 -0.52 -11.72
N GLY A 90 7.49 0.05 -11.08
CA GLY A 90 7.70 0.96 -9.96
C GLY A 90 6.47 1.17 -9.10
N CYS A 91 6.54 2.11 -8.16
CA CYS A 91 5.39 2.56 -7.38
C CYS A 91 4.95 3.97 -7.77
N GLY A 92 3.68 4.29 -7.51
CA GLY A 92 3.08 5.58 -7.84
C GLY A 92 3.84 6.77 -7.27
N SER A 93 4.40 6.65 -6.06
CA SER A 93 5.26 7.67 -5.45
C SER A 93 6.53 7.95 -6.27
N THR A 94 7.25 6.92 -6.71
CA THR A 94 8.48 7.09 -7.49
C THR A 94 8.20 7.69 -8.87
N ILE A 95 7.15 7.20 -9.55
CA ILE A 95 6.72 7.74 -10.84
C ILE A 95 6.23 9.20 -10.68
N GLY A 96 5.50 9.50 -9.61
CA GLY A 96 5.06 10.85 -9.27
C GLY A 96 6.22 11.82 -9.03
N ASN A 97 7.28 11.37 -8.33
CA ASN A 97 8.52 12.15 -8.17
C ASN A 97 9.21 12.45 -9.51
N LEU A 98 9.31 11.46 -10.41
CA LEU A 98 9.87 11.66 -11.75
C LEU A 98 9.04 12.63 -12.58
N LEU A 99 7.71 12.57 -12.48
CA LEU A 99 6.81 13.51 -13.15
C LEU A 99 7.01 14.95 -12.62
N ARG A 100 7.13 15.12 -11.31
CA ARG A 100 7.47 16.42 -10.70
C ARG A 100 8.80 16.97 -11.22
N PHE A 101 9.82 16.12 -11.27
CA PHE A 101 11.13 16.47 -11.82
C PHE A 101 11.05 16.90 -13.29
N ALA A 102 10.35 16.12 -14.13
CA ALA A 102 10.15 16.46 -15.55
C ALA A 102 9.42 17.81 -15.73
N ARG A 103 8.64 18.22 -14.73
CA ARG A 103 7.93 19.51 -14.68
C ARG A 103 8.71 20.62 -13.99
N SER A 104 9.98 20.39 -13.68
CA SER A 104 10.87 21.37 -13.02
C SER A 104 10.38 21.82 -11.64
N GLU A 105 9.64 20.96 -10.94
CA GLU A 105 9.26 21.22 -9.55
C GLU A 105 10.45 20.94 -8.62
N SER A 106 10.81 21.91 -7.77
CA SER A 106 11.96 21.80 -6.88
C SER A 106 11.64 20.91 -5.68
N ARG A 107 11.95 19.61 -5.80
CA ARG A 107 11.87 18.65 -4.71
C ARG A 107 12.94 17.57 -4.87
N THR A 108 13.71 17.32 -3.82
CA THR A 108 14.68 16.22 -3.79
C THR A 108 13.94 14.90 -3.63
N PHE A 109 14.36 13.89 -4.38
CA PHE A 109 13.87 12.53 -4.28
C PHE A 109 15.01 11.55 -4.58
N ARG A 110 14.85 10.31 -4.13
CA ARG A 110 15.79 9.21 -4.36
C ARG A 110 15.02 7.92 -4.56
N PHE A 111 15.55 7.07 -5.43
CA PHE A 111 15.14 5.69 -5.60
C PHE A 111 16.35 4.93 -6.15
N ASP A 112 16.41 3.63 -5.90
CA ASP A 112 17.40 2.75 -6.52
C ASP A 112 16.82 2.16 -7.81
N VAL A 113 17.71 1.76 -8.72
CA VAL A 113 17.36 1.17 -10.01
C VAL A 113 18.01 -0.19 -10.12
N ASP A 114 17.18 -1.23 -10.16
CA ASP A 114 17.64 -2.60 -10.40
C ASP A 114 17.28 -3.01 -11.83
N VAL A 115 18.19 -3.67 -12.53
CA VAL A 115 17.97 -4.17 -13.89
C VAL A 115 17.97 -5.69 -13.87
N ILE A 116 16.86 -6.29 -14.33
CA ILE A 116 16.68 -7.74 -14.41
C ILE A 116 16.28 -8.08 -15.83
N GLY A 117 17.20 -8.69 -16.58
CA GLY A 117 16.98 -8.92 -18.02
C GLY A 117 16.81 -7.59 -18.75
N GLU A 118 15.67 -7.42 -19.41
CA GLU A 118 15.28 -6.18 -20.11
C GLU A 118 14.39 -5.26 -19.26
N THR A 119 13.98 -5.71 -18.07
CA THR A 119 13.11 -4.96 -17.17
C THR A 119 13.91 -4.10 -16.19
N VAL A 120 13.49 -2.85 -16.03
CA VAL A 120 14.03 -1.91 -15.04
C VAL A 120 13.06 -1.74 -13.87
N LEU A 121 13.55 -1.97 -12.65
CA LEU A 121 12.79 -1.81 -11.42
C LEU A 121 13.19 -0.51 -10.71
N PHE A 122 12.21 0.34 -10.46
CA PHE A 122 12.37 1.54 -9.64
C PHE A 122 12.01 1.24 -8.19
N VAL A 123 13.03 0.98 -7.38
CA VAL A 123 12.89 0.63 -5.96
C VAL A 123 12.89 1.90 -5.13
N ARG A 124 11.74 2.22 -4.52
CA ARG A 124 11.61 3.40 -3.66
C ARG A 124 12.64 3.36 -2.54
N LYS A 125 13.37 4.46 -2.36
CA LYS A 125 14.36 4.60 -1.29
C LYS A 125 14.22 5.92 -0.59
N GLU A 126 13.63 5.83 0.60
CA GLU A 126 13.57 6.94 1.55
C GLU A 126 14.88 7.01 2.36
N GLY A 127 15.06 8.06 3.17
CA GLY A 127 16.29 8.25 3.95
C GLY A 127 16.59 7.06 4.88
N SER A 128 15.53 6.45 5.41
CA SER A 128 15.55 5.15 6.10
C SER A 128 14.28 4.36 5.76
N PRO A 129 14.34 3.03 5.62
CA PRO A 129 13.15 2.18 5.52
C PRO A 129 12.19 2.31 6.70
N ARG A 130 12.70 2.77 7.85
CA ARG A 130 11.93 3.09 9.07
C ARG A 130 11.74 4.59 9.27
N GLU A 131 11.94 5.41 8.23
CA GLU A 131 11.71 6.84 8.33
C GLU A 131 10.25 7.11 8.72
N LEU A 132 10.08 7.82 9.83
CA LEU A 132 8.77 8.21 10.33
C LEU A 132 8.40 9.59 9.80
N ILE A 133 7.15 9.73 9.38
CA ILE A 133 6.53 11.04 9.27
C ILE A 133 6.03 11.40 10.66
N THR A 134 6.71 12.35 11.30
CA THR A 134 6.37 12.83 12.65
C THR A 134 5.58 14.12 12.59
N ASN A 135 4.89 14.45 13.68
CA ASN A 135 4.11 15.68 13.81
C ASN A 135 3.07 15.86 12.70
N LEU A 136 2.41 14.77 12.30
CA LEU A 136 1.31 14.84 11.35
C LEU A 136 0.28 15.85 11.85
N ARG A 137 -0.12 16.73 10.94
CA ARG A 137 -1.18 17.72 11.16
C ARG A 137 -2.06 17.66 9.93
N GLY A 138 -3.21 17.01 10.07
CA GLY A 138 -4.12 16.76 8.97
C GLY A 138 -5.18 15.76 9.35
N TYR A 139 -5.91 15.30 8.34
CA TYR A 139 -6.93 14.28 8.46
C TYR A 139 -6.77 13.25 7.33
N GLY A 140 -5.54 13.07 6.84
CA GLY A 140 -5.24 12.20 5.71
C GLY A 140 -5.44 10.72 6.03
N HIS A 141 -5.36 10.33 7.31
CA HIS A 141 -5.61 8.95 7.75
C HIS A 141 -6.95 8.82 8.46
N THR A 142 -7.20 9.71 9.43
CA THR A 142 -8.42 9.66 10.23
C THR A 142 -9.69 9.84 9.38
N PHE A 143 -9.62 10.59 8.28
CA PHE A 143 -10.78 10.75 7.40
C PHE A 143 -11.10 9.45 6.64
N PRO A 144 -10.17 8.83 5.86
CA PRO A 144 -10.42 7.50 5.30
C PRO A 144 -10.88 6.47 6.33
N ASP A 145 -10.26 6.40 7.50
CA ASP A 145 -10.59 5.42 8.55
C ASP A 145 -12.03 5.54 9.06
N VAL A 146 -12.57 6.76 9.12
CA VAL A 146 -13.94 7.01 9.59
C VAL A 146 -14.97 6.89 8.47
N TYR A 147 -14.58 7.19 7.24
CA TYR A 147 -15.49 7.24 6.09
C TYR A 147 -15.49 5.98 5.24
N THR A 148 -14.65 5.01 5.56
CA THR A 148 -14.58 3.73 4.85
C THR A 148 -14.61 2.55 5.81
N THR A 149 -15.11 1.40 5.34
CA THR A 149 -15.16 0.16 6.12
C THR A 149 -14.62 -1.00 5.32
N TRP A 150 -13.70 -1.77 5.89
CA TRP A 150 -13.24 -3.02 5.31
C TRP A 150 -14.35 -4.08 5.33
N ASP A 151 -14.50 -4.81 4.22
CA ASP A 151 -15.37 -5.98 4.15
C ASP A 151 -14.94 -7.05 5.17
N SER A 152 -15.86 -7.96 5.53
CA SER A 152 -15.57 -9.00 6.53
C SER A 152 -14.38 -9.88 6.16
N GLU A 153 -14.17 -10.13 4.86
CA GLU A 153 -13.07 -10.96 4.35
C GLU A 153 -11.72 -10.23 4.33
N SER A 154 -11.73 -8.89 4.30
CA SER A 154 -10.53 -8.04 4.26
C SER A 154 -10.25 -7.35 5.60
N ARG A 155 -11.02 -7.66 6.66
CA ARG A 155 -10.85 -7.09 7.99
C ARG A 155 -9.47 -7.42 8.56
N GLY A 156 -8.78 -6.41 9.07
CA GLY A 156 -7.39 -6.52 9.56
C GLY A 156 -6.34 -6.16 8.50
N SER A 157 -6.78 -5.83 7.28
CA SER A 157 -5.92 -5.17 6.30
C SER A 157 -5.68 -3.72 6.69
N CYS A 158 -4.50 -3.19 6.37
CA CYS A 158 -4.20 -1.77 6.56
C CYS A 158 -3.91 -1.02 5.27
N SER A 159 -3.78 -1.71 4.14
CA SER A 159 -3.83 -1.03 2.85
C SER A 159 -4.26 -1.96 1.73
N HIS A 160 -4.77 -1.36 0.67
CA HIS A 160 -5.06 -2.02 -0.59
C HIS A 160 -4.16 -1.43 -1.68
N GLN A 161 -3.48 -2.29 -2.41
CA GLN A 161 -2.45 -1.98 -3.39
C GLN A 161 -2.89 -2.44 -4.77
N ARG A 162 -3.12 -1.49 -5.65
CA ARG A 162 -3.46 -1.77 -7.04
C ARG A 162 -2.20 -1.93 -7.88
N ILE A 163 -2.18 -2.92 -8.76
CA ILE A 163 -1.21 -3.07 -9.83
C ILE A 163 -1.86 -2.60 -11.13
N ILE A 164 -1.24 -1.63 -11.81
CA ILE A 164 -1.75 -1.04 -13.05
C ILE A 164 -0.70 -1.22 -14.13
N ARG A 165 -1.13 -1.65 -15.31
CA ARG A 165 -0.30 -1.69 -16.52
C ARG A 165 -0.78 -0.66 -17.52
N TYR A 166 0.14 0.10 -18.10
CA TYR A 166 -0.14 1.01 -19.20
C TYR A 166 1.09 1.15 -20.12
N GLU A 167 0.88 1.72 -21.31
CA GLU A 167 1.96 2.07 -22.23
C GLU A 167 2.21 3.57 -22.19
N PHE A 168 3.46 3.98 -22.11
CA PHE A 168 3.86 5.38 -22.10
C PHE A 168 5.14 5.57 -22.91
N GLY A 169 5.07 6.37 -23.99
CA GLY A 169 6.22 6.62 -24.85
C GLY A 169 6.79 5.36 -25.53
N GLY A 170 5.93 4.37 -25.80
CA GLY A 170 6.34 3.06 -26.35
C GLY A 170 6.87 2.06 -25.31
N LEU A 171 6.93 2.44 -24.02
CA LEU A 171 7.36 1.57 -22.94
C LEU A 171 6.15 1.01 -22.19
N LYS A 172 6.18 -0.29 -21.89
CA LYS A 172 5.22 -0.99 -21.06
C LYS A 172 5.59 -0.78 -19.59
N VAL A 173 4.77 0.00 -18.89
CA VAL A 173 5.00 0.37 -17.50
C VAL A 173 4.01 -0.38 -16.60
N VAL A 174 4.52 -0.96 -15.51
CA VAL A 174 3.74 -1.53 -14.43
C VAL A 174 3.93 -0.70 -13.18
N VAL A 175 2.85 -0.15 -12.65
CA VAL A 175 2.86 0.72 -11.47
C VAL A 175 1.99 0.14 -10.39
N ARG A 176 2.55 0.03 -9.20
CA ARG A 176 1.79 -0.25 -7.98
C ARG A 176 1.44 1.04 -7.26
N THR A 177 0.19 1.16 -6.82
CA THR A 177 -0.29 2.31 -6.05
C THR A 177 -1.25 1.88 -4.95
N GLU A 178 -1.22 2.59 -3.84
CA GLU A 178 -2.25 2.46 -2.82
C GLU A 178 -3.56 3.13 -3.27
N THR A 179 -4.68 2.72 -2.67
CA THR A 179 -6.00 3.27 -2.92
C THR A 179 -6.78 3.36 -1.61
N ASP A 180 -7.53 4.44 -1.41
CA ASP A 180 -8.21 4.71 -0.14
C ASP A 180 -9.57 4.04 -0.01
N GLY A 181 -10.24 3.70 -1.12
CA GLY A 181 -11.54 3.04 -1.05
C GLY A 181 -12.22 2.83 -2.39
N TYR A 182 -13.45 2.31 -2.34
CA TYR A 182 -14.32 2.20 -3.50
C TYR A 182 -15.78 2.53 -3.18
N VAL A 183 -16.52 3.00 -4.18
CA VAL A 183 -17.97 3.20 -4.10
C VAL A 183 -18.66 1.94 -4.61
N LYS A 184 -19.45 1.31 -3.74
CA LYS A 184 -20.29 0.19 -4.13
C LYS A 184 -21.40 0.69 -5.05
N ASP A 185 -21.49 0.09 -6.23
CA ASP A 185 -22.56 0.33 -7.20
C ASP A 185 -23.34 -0.97 -7.34
N ASP A 186 -24.51 -1.06 -6.71
CA ASP A 186 -25.32 -2.28 -6.67
C ASP A 186 -25.80 -2.69 -8.08
N ALA A 187 -25.73 -1.79 -9.08
CA ALA A 187 -26.04 -2.11 -10.47
C ALA A 187 -24.87 -2.75 -11.25
N LYS A 188 -23.64 -2.70 -10.72
CA LYS A 188 -22.45 -3.26 -11.36
C LYS A 188 -22.00 -4.52 -10.63
N ALA A 189 -22.09 -5.67 -11.31
CA ALA A 189 -21.58 -6.92 -10.77
C ALA A 189 -20.06 -6.82 -10.51
N PRO A 190 -19.56 -7.40 -9.39
CA PRO A 190 -18.14 -7.60 -9.16
C PRO A 190 -17.47 -8.35 -10.30
N LEU A 191 -16.16 -8.19 -10.47
CA LEU A 191 -15.40 -8.99 -11.44
C LEU A 191 -15.43 -10.47 -10.98
N SER A 192 -15.90 -11.36 -11.86
CA SER A 192 -16.01 -12.79 -11.57
C SER A 192 -14.63 -13.43 -11.43
N VAL A 193 -14.35 -14.03 -10.28
CA VAL A 193 -13.16 -14.85 -10.04
C VAL A 193 -13.32 -16.19 -10.77
N THR A 194 -12.42 -16.51 -11.70
CA THR A 194 -12.23 -17.89 -12.18
C THR A 194 -11.45 -18.66 -11.11
N ASN A 195 -12.15 -19.39 -10.24
CA ASN A 195 -11.53 -20.29 -9.27
C ASN A 195 -10.91 -21.49 -9.99
N SER A 196 -9.59 -21.47 -10.20
CA SER A 196 -8.81 -22.68 -10.47
C SER A 196 -8.42 -23.30 -9.12
N THR A 197 -9.33 -24.07 -8.52
CA THR A 197 -9.04 -24.83 -7.29
C THR A 197 -8.05 -25.96 -7.59
N SER A 198 -6.78 -25.78 -7.23
CA SER A 198 -5.88 -26.91 -6.95
C SER A 198 -5.92 -27.17 -5.44
N GLU A 199 -6.54 -28.27 -5.03
CA GLU A 199 -6.64 -28.69 -3.63
C GLU A 199 -5.23 -28.91 -3.04
N LEU A 200 -4.91 -28.20 -1.96
CA LEU A 200 -3.70 -28.47 -1.16
C LEU A 200 -4.01 -29.60 -0.17
N SER A 201 -3.12 -30.60 -0.14
CA SER A 201 -3.26 -31.86 0.58
C SER A 201 -3.19 -31.69 2.10
N LEU A 202 -3.95 -32.51 2.82
CA LEU A 202 -4.16 -32.51 4.26
C LEU A 202 -2.90 -32.85 5.08
N GLU A 203 -1.82 -33.27 4.42
CA GLU A 203 -0.53 -33.59 5.04
C GLU A 203 0.30 -32.35 5.42
N ASP A 204 0.10 -31.22 4.75
CA ASP A 204 0.80 -29.97 5.07
C ASP A 204 0.27 -29.29 6.35
N ALA A 205 -0.98 -29.59 6.73
CA ALA A 205 -1.64 -29.00 7.91
C ALA A 205 -1.12 -29.55 9.25
N LEU A 206 -0.50 -30.74 9.27
CA LEU A 206 0.02 -31.35 10.50
C LEU A 206 1.43 -30.89 10.86
N GLY A 207 2.17 -30.25 9.95
CA GLY A 207 3.52 -29.72 10.21
C GLY A 207 3.53 -28.46 11.09
N ALA A 208 2.39 -27.77 11.25
CA ALA A 208 2.30 -26.47 11.91
C ALA A 208 2.19 -26.52 13.45
N MET A 209 2.13 -27.71 14.05
CA MET A 209 2.06 -27.88 15.51
C MET A 209 3.34 -28.47 16.10
N ALA A 210 4.49 -27.83 15.90
CA ALA A 210 5.67 -28.13 16.71
C ALA A 210 6.61 -26.91 16.85
N MET A 211 6.83 -26.56 18.12
CA MET A 211 7.94 -25.80 18.70
C MET A 211 7.90 -24.25 18.68
N SER A 212 7.52 -23.75 19.86
CA SER A 212 7.97 -22.48 20.42
C SER A 212 9.45 -22.57 20.84
N SER A 213 10.28 -21.67 20.33
CA SER A 213 11.48 -21.20 21.03
C SER A 213 11.83 -19.79 20.56
N THR A 214 11.97 -18.89 21.53
CA THR A 214 12.42 -17.51 21.41
C THR A 214 13.83 -17.41 20.82
N GLU A 215 14.01 -16.60 19.78
CA GLU A 215 15.11 -15.62 19.61
C GLU A 215 14.97 -14.83 18.28
N VAL A 216 15.21 -13.51 18.39
CA VAL A 216 15.50 -12.46 17.39
C VAL A 216 14.89 -12.56 15.97
N ALA A 217 14.02 -11.58 15.66
CA ALA A 217 13.33 -11.34 14.40
C ALA A 217 14.09 -11.70 13.11
N GLN A 218 13.85 -12.91 12.62
CA GLN A 218 13.94 -13.23 11.20
C GLN A 218 12.66 -12.77 10.49
N ASP A 219 12.85 -12.21 9.29
CA ASP A 219 11.84 -11.81 8.32
C ASP A 219 10.68 -12.82 8.32
N GLN A 220 9.49 -12.41 8.78
CA GLN A 220 8.33 -13.30 8.73
C GLN A 220 8.08 -13.67 7.27
N GLU A 221 8.02 -14.97 6.98
CA GLU A 221 7.76 -15.46 5.63
C GLU A 221 6.46 -14.85 5.09
N LEU A 222 6.55 -14.20 3.93
CA LEU A 222 5.42 -13.53 3.31
C LEU A 222 4.32 -14.54 2.95
N GLN A 223 3.22 -14.51 3.71
CA GLN A 223 2.05 -15.36 3.47
C GLN A 223 1.07 -14.67 2.50
N LEU A 224 0.75 -15.35 1.40
CA LEU A 224 -0.26 -14.89 0.45
C LEU A 224 -1.62 -15.45 0.85
N LYS A 225 -2.63 -14.59 0.90
CA LYS A 225 -4.03 -14.96 1.12
C LYS A 225 -4.88 -14.34 0.01
N GLN A 226 -5.59 -15.19 -0.73
CA GLN A 226 -6.60 -14.73 -1.68
C GLN A 226 -7.89 -14.44 -0.90
N GLN A 227 -8.21 -13.17 -0.71
CA GLN A 227 -9.37 -12.70 0.07
C GLN A 227 -9.98 -11.47 -0.59
N GLY A 228 -11.29 -11.28 -0.42
CA GLY A 228 -12.02 -10.14 -0.97
C GLY A 228 -12.39 -10.29 -2.45
N ILE A 229 -13.06 -9.27 -2.99
CA ILE A 229 -13.65 -9.31 -4.34
C ILE A 229 -12.91 -8.39 -5.32
N GLY A 230 -12.96 -8.72 -6.60
CA GLY A 230 -12.45 -7.87 -7.66
C GLY A 230 -13.32 -6.63 -7.86
N VAL A 231 -12.78 -5.46 -7.52
CA VAL A 231 -13.46 -4.16 -7.68
C VAL A 231 -13.05 -3.51 -9.00
N ARG A 232 -14.02 -2.95 -9.73
CA ARG A 232 -13.75 -2.29 -11.01
C ARG A 232 -13.00 -0.97 -10.82
N GLN A 233 -12.14 -0.65 -11.78
CA GLN A 233 -11.33 0.56 -11.76
C GLN A 233 -12.14 1.86 -11.64
N ASP A 234 -13.34 1.92 -12.21
CA ASP A 234 -14.22 3.10 -12.18
C ASP A 234 -14.95 3.29 -10.84
N GLN A 235 -14.84 2.34 -9.92
CA GLN A 235 -15.42 2.43 -8.57
C GLN A 235 -14.40 2.87 -7.52
N ILE A 236 -13.11 2.75 -7.83
CA ILE A 236 -12.01 3.01 -6.89
C ILE A 236 -11.70 4.51 -6.86
N PHE A 237 -11.44 5.04 -5.66
CA PHE A 237 -11.04 6.43 -5.47
C PHE A 237 -9.84 6.56 -4.51
N ASP A 238 -9.32 7.77 -4.47
CA ASP A 238 -8.29 8.25 -3.55
C ASP A 238 -8.84 9.51 -2.87
N ILE A 239 -8.58 9.65 -1.57
CA ILE A 239 -9.04 10.72 -0.70
C ILE A 239 -7.86 11.68 -0.46
N LYS A 240 -8.17 12.97 -0.51
CA LYS A 240 -7.23 14.02 -0.13
C LYS A 240 -7.93 15.00 0.78
N THR A 241 -7.27 15.36 1.89
CA THR A 241 -7.76 16.36 2.83
C THR A 241 -6.96 17.65 2.72
N ARG A 242 -7.64 18.79 2.90
CA ARG A 242 -7.04 20.12 2.79
C ARG A 242 -7.76 21.09 3.72
N GLY A 243 -7.02 22.06 4.27
CA GLY A 243 -7.61 23.14 5.04
C GLY A 243 -8.49 24.02 4.14
N SER A 244 -9.69 24.36 4.60
CA SER A 244 -10.69 25.13 3.82
C SER A 244 -10.19 26.48 3.30
N TYR A 245 -9.17 27.05 3.93
CA TYR A 245 -8.52 28.29 3.53
C TYR A 245 -7.58 28.15 2.32
N LYS A 246 -7.27 26.93 1.88
CA LYS A 246 -6.53 26.66 0.65
C LYS A 246 -7.52 26.24 -0.44
N PRO A 247 -7.72 27.05 -1.50
CA PRO A 247 -8.64 26.70 -2.56
C PRO A 247 -8.24 25.38 -3.24
N PHE A 248 -9.24 24.67 -3.76
CA PHE A 248 -9.04 23.48 -4.57
C PHE A 248 -8.62 23.89 -5.97
N ASP A 249 -7.39 23.55 -6.35
CA ASP A 249 -6.95 23.61 -7.75
C ASP A 249 -6.78 22.17 -8.26
N MET A 250 -7.64 21.77 -9.19
CA MET A 250 -7.57 20.44 -9.80
C MET A 250 -6.25 20.21 -10.53
N LYS A 251 -5.58 21.27 -11.02
CA LYS A 251 -4.24 21.14 -11.58
C LYS A 251 -3.30 20.67 -10.49
N GLU A 252 -3.28 21.29 -9.32
CA GLU A 252 -2.44 20.87 -8.19
C GLU A 252 -2.69 19.42 -7.75
N ILE A 253 -3.94 18.94 -7.80
CA ILE A 253 -4.30 17.58 -7.38
C ILE A 253 -3.84 16.52 -8.38
N ILE A 254 -4.07 16.75 -9.69
CA ILE A 254 -3.59 15.85 -10.76
C ILE A 254 -2.04 15.85 -10.79
N HIS A 255 -1.42 16.92 -10.32
CA HIS A 255 0.03 17.09 -10.27
C HIS A 255 0.65 16.63 -8.93
N GLY A 256 -0.17 16.36 -7.92
CA GLY A 256 0.22 16.07 -6.56
C GLY A 256 0.42 14.60 -6.22
N PHE A 257 0.24 13.67 -7.17
CA PHE A 257 0.53 12.24 -6.96
C PHE A 257 1.95 12.08 -6.41
N GLY A 258 2.06 11.78 -5.12
CA GLY A 258 3.32 11.77 -4.37
C GLY A 258 3.12 11.19 -3.00
#